data_AF-A0A924EVQ2-F1
#
_entry.id   AF-A0A924EVQ2-F1
#
_cell.length_a   1.000
_cell.length_b   1.000
_cell.length_c   1.000
_cell.angle_alpha   90.00
_cell.angle_beta   90.00
_cell.angle_gamma   90.00
#
_symmetry.space_group_name_H-M   'P 1'
#
loop_
_entity.id
_entity.type
_entity.pdbx_description
1 polymer ?
#
loop_
_entity_poly.entity_id
_entity_poly.type
_entity_poly.pdbx_seq_one_letter_code
_entity_poly.pdbx_strand_id
1 'polypeptide(L)' 'MTTTDPAPAIVPSFNSEAGPGRKLAIICSKGSLDMAYPGLILANAALGEGIEVHLFFTFWGFDMINKK' A
#
# COMPACT_ATOMS: atom_id res chain seq x y z
N MET A 1 -27.00 -30.60 11.96
CA MET A 1 -25.79 -29.92 12.44
C MET A 1 -25.34 -28.98 11.34
N THR A 2 -25.34 -27.68 11.60
CA THR A 2 -24.92 -26.66 10.63
C THR A 2 -23.39 -26.61 10.64
N THR A 3 -22.75 -26.93 9.52
CA THR A 3 -21.29 -26.84 9.37
C THR A 3 -20.92 -25.39 9.10
N THR A 4 -20.38 -24.72 10.11
CA THR A 4 -19.83 -23.37 9.98
C THR A 4 -18.45 -23.48 9.34
N ASP A 5 -18.37 -23.23 8.03
CA ASP A 5 -17.10 -23.14 7.31
C ASP A 5 -16.37 -21.88 7.79
N PRO A 6 -15.18 -21.97 8.41
CA PRO A 6 -14.48 -20.78 8.88
C PRO A 6 -13.93 -20.04 7.67
N ALA A 7 -14.47 -18.85 7.41
CA ALA A 7 -13.92 -17.96 6.39
C ALA A 7 -12.41 -17.78 6.65
N PRO A 8 -11.55 -17.99 5.63
CA PRO A 8 -10.11 -17.93 5.83
C PRO A 8 -9.74 -16.53 6.31
N ALA A 9 -9.03 -16.45 7.43
CA ALA A 9 -8.53 -15.19 7.95
C ALA A 9 -7.69 -14.50 6.87
N ILE A 10 -7.93 -13.20 6.66
CA ILE A 10 -7.11 -12.35 5.80
C ILE A 10 -5.80 -12.08 6.56
N VAL A 11 -4.98 -13.12 6.69
CA VAL A 11 -3.61 -13.02 7.17
C VAL A 11 -2.72 -12.86 5.95
N PRO A 12 -1.97 -11.76 5.82
CA PRO A 12 -1.00 -11.62 4.74
C PRO A 12 -0.01 -12.79 4.81
N SER A 13 0.04 -13.60 3.76
CA SER A 13 1.05 -14.65 3.64
C SER A 13 2.36 -14.00 3.19
N PHE A 14 3.34 -13.92 4.08
CA PHE A 14 4.65 -13.32 3.79
C PHE A 14 5.64 -14.30 3.15
N ASN A 15 5.30 -15.58 3.04
CA ASN A 15 6.18 -16.66 2.55
C ASN A 15 5.81 -17.17 1.14
N SER A 16 4.84 -16.56 0.46
CA SER A 16 4.58 -16.92 -0.94
C SER A 16 5.72 -16.41 -1.81
N GLU A 17 6.43 -17.31 -2.50
CA GLU A 17 7.28 -16.93 -3.63
C GLU A 17 6.49 -15.99 -4.53
N ALA A 18 7.14 -14.94 -5.06
CA ALA A 18 6.55 -13.81 -5.77
C ALA A 18 5.54 -14.25 -6.85
N GLY A 19 4.35 -14.60 -6.41
CA GLY A 19 3.23 -14.95 -7.26
C GLY A 19 2.70 -13.68 -7.87
N PRO A 20 2.08 -13.75 -9.05
CA PRO A 20 1.48 -12.59 -9.68
C PRO A 20 0.32 -12.10 -8.79
N GLY A 21 0.54 -11.09 -7.92
CA GLY A 21 -0.55 -10.58 -7.09
C GLY A 21 -0.25 -9.85 -5.78
N ARG A 22 1.01 -9.62 -5.36
CA ARG A 22 1.24 -8.75 -4.19
C ARG A 22 0.91 -7.30 -4.56
N LYS A 23 -0.07 -6.72 -3.87
CA LYS A 23 -0.52 -5.32 -4.07
C LYS A 23 -0.38 -4.53 -2.77
N LEU A 24 0.08 -3.29 -2.89
CA LEU A 24 0.16 -2.32 -1.79
C LEU A 24 -0.57 -1.03 -2.19
N ALA A 25 -1.46 -0.54 -1.35
CA ALA A 25 -2.09 0.77 -1.52
C ALA A 25 -1.69 1.69 -0.36
N ILE A 26 -1.19 2.89 -0.68
CA ILE A 26 -0.82 3.91 0.31
C ILE A 26 -1.69 5.15 0.09
N ILE A 27 -2.36 5.59 1.16
CA ILE A 27 -3.18 6.80 1.16
C ILE A 27 -2.33 7.97 1.66
N CYS A 28 -1.96 8.85 0.74
CA CYS A 28 -1.21 10.06 1.03
C CYS A 28 -2.20 11.19 1.37
N SER A 29 -2.48 11.40 2.66
CA SER A 29 -3.44 12.42 3.14
C SER A 29 -2.80 13.70 3.69
N LYS A 30 -1.46 13.73 3.82
CA LYS A 30 -0.67 14.82 4.39
C LYS A 30 0.39 15.26 3.38
N GLY A 31 0.56 16.57 3.22
CA GLY A 31 1.42 17.16 2.18
C GLY A 31 2.77 17.70 2.65
N SER A 32 3.03 17.75 3.96
CA SER A 32 4.31 18.21 4.48
C SER A 32 5.41 17.17 4.22
N LEU A 33 6.63 17.64 4.01
CA LEU A 33 7.75 16.81 3.57
C LEU A 33 8.00 15.63 4.52
N ASP A 34 8.02 15.89 5.83
CA ASP A 34 8.22 14.92 6.90
C ASP A 34 7.16 13.80 6.91
N MET A 35 5.92 14.11 6.53
CA MET A 35 4.81 13.14 6.51
C MET A 35 4.70 12.42 5.16
N ALA A 36 5.14 13.06 4.08
CA ALA A 36 5.18 12.50 2.74
C ALA A 36 6.26 11.42 2.58
N TYR A 37 7.45 11.64 3.16
CA TYR A 37 8.62 10.79 2.97
C TYR A 37 8.38 9.31 3.29
N PRO A 38 7.78 8.93 4.45
CA PRO A 38 7.58 7.53 4.79
C PRO A 38 6.77 6.76 3.74
N GLY A 39 5.67 7.35 3.24
CA GLY A 39 4.83 6.72 2.22
C GLY A 39 5.57 6.53 0.89
N LEU A 40 6.34 7.54 0.47
CA LEU A 40 7.13 7.47 -0.78
C LEU A 40 8.31 6.49 -0.69
N ILE A 41 8.99 6.41 0.45
CA ILE A 41 10.07 5.44 0.68
C ILE A 41 9.52 4.00 0.63
N LEU A 42 8.41 3.74 1.32
CA LEU A 42 7.78 2.42 1.32
C LEU A 42 7.29 2.03 -0.07
N ALA A 43 6.68 2.96 -0.81
CA ALA A 43 6.27 2.73 -2.19
C ALA A 43 7.46 2.36 -3.09
N ASN A 44 8.59 3.05 -2.93
CA ASN A 44 9.79 2.78 -3.72
C ASN A 44 10.40 1.41 -3.39
N ALA A 45 10.48 1.06 -2.10
CA ALA A 45 10.95 -0.26 -1.67
C ALA A 45 10.04 -1.39 -2.18
N ALA A 46 8.71 -1.22 -2.07
CA ALA A 46 7.75 -2.19 -2.55
C ALA A 46 7.85 -2.39 -4.08
N LEU A 47 8.04 -1.30 -4.83
CA LEU A 47 8.29 -1.39 -6.28
C LEU A 47 9.57 -2.19 -6.59
N GLY A 48 10.64 -2.00 -5.81
CA GLY A 48 11.89 -2.76 -5.93
C GLY A 48 11.73 -4.26 -5.67
N GLU A 49 10.80 -4.64 -4.81
CA GLU A 49 10.43 -6.04 -4.49
C GLU A 49 9.42 -6.64 -5.47
N GLY A 50 9.11 -5.95 -6.58
CA GLY A 50 8.15 -6.39 -7.60
C GLY A 50 6.69 -6.39 -7.13
N ILE A 51 6.36 -5.59 -6.12
CA ILE A 51 4.98 -5.43 -5.62
C ILE A 51 4.27 -4.36 -6.47
N GLU A 52 3.01 -4.62 -6.85
CA GLU A 52 2.17 -3.64 -7.52
C GLU A 52 1.73 -2.57 -6.50
N VAL A 53 2.19 -1.33 -6.68
CA VAL A 53 1.95 -0.24 -5.73
C VAL A 53 0.97 0.78 -6.30
N HIS A 54 -0.03 1.15 -5.51
CA HIS A 54 -0.99 2.22 -5.78
C HIS A 54 -0.82 3.35 -4.76
N LEU A 55 -0.63 4.57 -5.24
CA LEU A 55 -0.60 5.78 -4.42
C LEU A 55 -1.90 6.56 -4.62
N PHE A 56 -2.66 6.77 -3.54
CA PHE A 56 -3.87 7.57 -3.57
C PHE A 56 -3.65 8.87 -2.79
N PHE A 57 -3.53 9.98 -3.52
CA PHE A 57 -3.37 11.31 -2.94
C PHE A 57 -4.75 11.90 -2.66
N THR A 58 -4.93 12.45 -1.46
CA THR A 58 -6.19 13.06 -1.03
C THR A 58 -5.96 14.16 0.01
N PHE A 59 -6.95 15.04 0.21
CA PHE A 59 -6.85 16.22 1.09
C PHE A 59 -5.56 17.02 0.86
N TRP A 60 -4.76 17.25 1.90
CA TRP A 60 -3.46 17.93 1.84
C TRP A 60 -2.38 17.13 1.09
N GLY A 61 -2.59 15.84 0.81
CA GLY A 61 -1.69 15.04 -0.01
C GLY A 61 -1.57 15.55 -1.45
N PHE A 62 -2.52 16.32 -1.96
CA PHE A 62 -2.40 16.96 -3.27
C PHE A 62 -1.24 17.96 -3.35
N ASP A 63 -0.85 18.57 -2.22
CA ASP A 63 0.29 19.50 -2.17
C ASP A 63 1.61 18.81 -2.55
N MET A 64 1.70 17.48 -2.46
CA MET A 64 2.89 16.71 -2.87
C MET A 64 3.07 16.62 -4.38
N ILE A 65 1.98 16.69 -5.15
CA ILE A 65 1.98 16.40 -6.60
C ILE A 65 1.61 17.60 -7.47
N ASN A 66 1.16 18.69 -6.85
CA ASN A 66 0.85 19.93 -7.56
C ASN A 66 2.13 20.69 -7.93
N LYS A 67 2.18 21.19 -9.17
CA LYS A 67 3.18 22.19 -9.55
C LYS A 67 2.83 23.53 -8.91
N LYS A 68 3.84 24.27 -8.46
CA LYS A 68 3.70 25.67 -8.04
C LYS A 68 3.69 26.60 -9.25
#